data_AF-A0A0R2DSG2-F1
#
_entry.id   AF-A0A0R2DSG2-F1
#
_cell.length_a   1.000
_cell.length_b   1.000
_cell.length_c   1.000
_cell.angle_alpha   90.00
_cell.angle_beta   90.00
_cell.angle_gamma   90.00
#
_symmetry.space_group_name_H-M   'P 1'
#
loop_
_entity.id
_entity.type
_entity.pdbx_description
1 polymer ?
#
loop_
_entity_poly.entity_id
_entity_poly.type
_entity_poly.pdbx_seq_one_letter_code
_entity_poly.pdbx_strand_id
1 'polypeptide(L)'
;MARWGLAFAKLPATDDPFIIVATVVLSGFLVLGVNNNVVSSRLFPNNASVTKQDTAAPQQPAQVVFGRIMRRSPQPLTLLNYGSIDMGFYTAAGAVPNTYYFQNYNIPEQDAPQILRGQRATIRHRKVEWVVLNTPAKKTLRTWTGDPYHKGQITGGNLNPGTRVIAQSLTKNYRLVARHTQSFESVNVTYRLYQRRAR
;
A
#
# COMPACT_ATOMS: atom_id res chain seq x y z
N MET A 1 -2.22 45.96 -34.99
CA MET A 1 -1.08 45.62 -34.10
C MET A 1 -1.51 45.82 -32.65
N ALA A 2 -1.75 44.76 -31.90
CA ALA A 2 -2.11 44.85 -30.47
C ALA A 2 -0.88 44.53 -29.61
N ARG A 3 -0.31 45.56 -28.96
CA ARG A 3 0.76 45.40 -27.95
C ARG A 3 0.10 44.99 -26.63
N TRP A 4 0.22 43.72 -26.28
CA TRP A 4 -0.05 43.23 -24.92
C TRP A 4 1.08 43.71 -24.01
N GLY A 5 0.84 44.80 -23.29
CA GLY A 5 1.73 45.28 -22.25
C GLY A 5 1.52 44.46 -20.98
N LEU A 6 2.37 43.46 -20.74
CA LEU A 6 2.57 42.94 -19.39
C LEU A 6 3.36 44.01 -18.63
N ALA A 7 2.65 44.86 -17.89
CA ALA A 7 3.26 45.71 -16.89
C ALA A 7 3.75 44.80 -15.75
N PHE A 8 5.05 44.47 -15.75
CA PHE A 8 5.66 43.87 -14.58
C PHE A 8 5.57 44.88 -13.44
N ALA A 9 4.88 44.50 -12.37
CA ALA A 9 4.80 45.31 -11.16
C ALA A 9 6.23 45.68 -10.72
N LYS A 10 6.51 46.98 -10.54
CA LYS A 10 7.76 47.41 -9.91
C LYS A 10 7.77 46.86 -8.49
N LEU A 11 8.69 45.95 -8.22
CA LEU A 11 8.89 45.43 -6.87
C LEU A 11 9.29 46.60 -5.95
N PRO A 12 8.67 46.73 -4.76
CA PRO A 12 8.98 47.81 -3.83
C PRO A 12 10.46 47.76 -3.43
N ALA A 13 11.08 48.93 -3.36
CA ALA A 13 12.45 49.04 -2.90
C ALA A 13 12.49 48.79 -1.39
N THR A 14 13.41 47.89 -0.98
CA THR A 14 14.02 47.74 0.35
C THR A 14 13.13 47.26 1.51
N ASP A 15 13.47 46.07 2.02
CA ASP A 15 13.39 45.61 3.42
C ASP A 15 12.16 45.96 4.27
N ASP A 16 10.98 46.20 3.69
CA ASP A 16 9.76 46.37 4.46
C ASP A 16 9.42 45.03 5.16
N PRO A 17 9.54 44.95 6.49
CA PRO A 17 9.35 43.71 7.22
C PRO A 17 7.91 43.21 7.06
N PHE A 18 6.93 44.08 6.84
CA PHE A 18 5.55 43.65 6.59
C PHE A 18 5.42 42.97 5.23
N ILE A 19 6.08 43.49 4.19
CA ILE A 19 6.05 42.88 2.85
C ILE A 19 6.79 41.54 2.87
N ILE A 20 7.94 41.47 3.55
CA ILE A 20 8.70 40.23 3.70
C ILE A 20 7.87 39.18 4.46
N VAL A 21 7.31 39.53 5.62
CA VAL A 21 6.49 38.63 6.43
C VAL A 21 5.23 38.20 5.66
N ALA A 22 4.52 39.13 5.01
CA ALA A 22 3.36 38.80 4.20
C ALA A 22 3.70 37.84 3.05
N THR A 23 4.84 38.06 2.39
CA THR A 23 5.32 37.20 1.30
C THR A 23 5.69 35.81 1.80
N VAL A 24 6.36 35.71 2.96
CA VAL A 24 6.71 34.43 3.59
C VAL A 24 5.46 33.67 4.02
N VAL A 25 4.51 34.35 4.66
CA VAL A 25 3.24 33.74 5.08
C VAL A 25 2.44 33.25 3.88
N LEU A 26 2.27 34.09 2.86
CA LEU A 26 1.56 33.73 1.63
C LEU A 26 2.23 32.56 0.93
N SER A 27 3.57 32.61 0.80
CA SER A 27 4.36 31.53 0.20
C SER A 27 4.24 30.24 1.00
N GLY A 28 4.24 30.31 2.33
CA GLY A 28 3.98 29.16 3.21
C GLY A 28 2.63 28.51 2.95
N PHE A 29 1.55 29.30 2.90
CA PHE A 29 0.20 28.79 2.62
C PHE A 29 0.06 28.22 1.20
N LEU A 30 0.68 28.84 0.20
CA LEU A 30 0.68 28.33 -1.18
C LEU A 30 1.31 26.94 -1.26
N VAL A 31 2.42 26.72 -0.54
CA VAL A 31 3.09 25.40 -0.51
C VAL A 31 2.20 24.35 0.14
N LEU A 32 1.40 24.66 1.16
CA LEU A 32 0.55 23.66 1.84
C LEU A 32 -0.50 23.03 0.91
N GLY A 33 -1.08 23.79 -0.02
CA GLY A 33 -2.15 23.32 -0.90
C GLY A 33 -1.70 22.53 -2.14
N VAL A 34 -0.46 22.72 -2.59
CA VAL A 34 0.08 22.08 -3.80
C VAL A 34 1.17 21.04 -3.50
N ASN A 35 1.70 21.02 -2.28
CA ASN A 35 2.72 20.07 -1.89
C ASN A 35 2.09 18.71 -1.58
N ASN A 36 2.36 17.74 -2.45
CA ASN A 36 1.89 16.36 -2.32
C ASN A 36 2.20 15.72 -0.96
N ASN A 37 3.29 16.12 -0.28
CA ASN A 37 3.61 15.61 1.07
C ASN A 37 2.61 16.11 2.12
N VAL A 38 2.18 17.37 2.01
CA VAL A 38 1.21 17.97 2.94
C VAL A 38 -0.17 17.40 2.66
N VAL A 39 -0.63 17.43 1.41
CA VAL A 39 -1.97 16.94 1.05
C VAL A 39 -2.12 15.44 1.18
N SER A 40 -1.03 14.65 1.15
CA SER A 40 -1.05 13.20 1.43
C SER A 40 -0.79 12.85 2.90
N SER A 41 -0.59 13.84 3.77
CA SER A 41 -0.27 13.62 5.18
C SER A 41 -1.47 13.13 5.99
N ARG A 42 -1.20 12.73 7.24
CA ARG A 42 -2.24 12.35 8.22
C ARG A 42 -3.18 13.49 8.60
N LEU A 43 -2.82 14.75 8.31
CA LEU A 43 -3.69 15.91 8.54
C LEU A 43 -4.92 15.86 7.64
N PHE A 44 -4.82 15.22 6.46
CA PHE A 44 -5.91 15.06 5.51
C PHE A 44 -6.27 13.57 5.40
N PRO A 45 -7.18 13.05 6.23
CA PRO A 45 -7.51 11.63 6.24
C PRO A 45 -8.26 11.19 4.95
N ASN A 46 -8.77 12.15 4.16
CA ASN A 46 -9.39 11.94 2.84
C ASN A 46 -8.41 12.26 1.69
N ASN A 47 -7.19 11.70 1.73
CA ASN A 47 -6.21 11.96 0.67
C ASN A 47 -6.07 10.79 -0.32
N ALA A 48 -5.57 11.11 -1.51
CA ALA A 48 -5.45 10.17 -2.62
C ALA A 48 -4.47 9.01 -2.39
N SER A 49 -3.61 9.08 -1.36
CA SER A 49 -2.66 8.01 -1.03
C SER A 49 -3.28 6.86 -0.22
N VAL A 50 -4.46 7.09 0.37
CA VAL A 50 -5.13 6.11 1.23
C VAL A 50 -6.58 5.88 0.83
N THR A 51 -7.22 6.90 0.29
CA THR A 51 -8.67 6.95 0.09
C THR A 51 -8.99 6.99 -1.40
N LYS A 52 -10.00 6.21 -1.81
CA LYS A 52 -10.53 6.31 -3.18
C LYS A 52 -11.31 7.61 -3.38
N GLN A 53 -11.33 8.10 -4.62
CA GLN A 53 -12.07 9.31 -5.00
C GLN A 53 -13.59 9.22 -4.70
N ASP A 54 -14.15 8.02 -4.65
CA ASP A 54 -15.59 7.76 -4.53
C ASP A 54 -16.06 7.40 -3.10
N THR A 55 -15.22 7.58 -2.07
CA THR A 55 -15.60 7.21 -0.71
C THR A 55 -16.38 8.31 0.02
N ALA A 56 -17.39 7.92 0.79
CA ALA A 56 -18.21 8.83 1.59
C ALA A 56 -17.59 9.21 2.95
N ALA A 57 -16.58 8.47 3.44
CA ALA A 57 -15.95 8.68 4.74
C ALA A 57 -14.45 8.35 4.73
N PRO A 58 -13.62 9.00 5.58
CA PRO A 58 -12.19 8.77 5.60
C PRO A 58 -11.78 7.32 5.81
N GLN A 59 -10.88 6.84 4.95
CA GLN A 59 -10.32 5.50 5.01
C GLN A 59 -8.95 5.52 5.70
N GLN A 60 -8.69 4.48 6.51
CA GLN A 60 -7.36 4.22 7.05
C GLN A 60 -6.63 3.21 6.16
N PRO A 61 -5.29 3.24 6.09
CA PRO A 61 -4.55 2.27 5.30
C PRO A 61 -4.84 0.83 5.73
N ALA A 62 -4.78 -0.12 4.80
CA ALA A 62 -4.95 -1.54 5.07
C ALA A 62 -4.04 -2.02 6.22
N GLN A 63 -2.82 -1.48 6.31
CA GLN A 63 -1.86 -1.75 7.37
C GLN A 63 -2.43 -1.46 8.76
N VAL A 64 -3.06 -0.30 8.94
CA VAL A 64 -3.65 0.10 10.23
C VAL A 64 -4.85 -0.77 10.57
N VAL A 65 -5.72 -1.01 9.60
CA VAL A 65 -6.93 -1.83 9.78
C VAL A 65 -6.56 -3.27 10.12
N PHE A 66 -5.69 -3.89 9.33
CA PHE A 66 -5.26 -5.27 9.52
C PHE A 66 -4.42 -5.43 10.78
N GLY A 67 -3.52 -4.49 11.06
CA GLY A 67 -2.73 -4.49 12.30
C GLY A 67 -3.59 -4.38 13.56
N ARG A 68 -4.70 -3.63 13.52
CA ARG A 68 -5.68 -3.61 14.63
C ARG A 68 -6.39 -4.95 14.79
N ILE A 69 -6.79 -5.58 13.69
CA ILE A 69 -7.46 -6.90 13.71
C ILE A 69 -6.52 -7.96 14.29
N MET A 70 -5.27 -8.01 13.80
CA MET A 70 -4.27 -8.98 14.26
C MET A 70 -3.98 -8.81 15.75
N ARG A 71 -3.71 -7.59 16.23
CA ARG A 71 -3.38 -7.32 17.65
C ARG A 71 -4.50 -7.60 18.63
N ARG A 72 -5.76 -7.61 18.18
CA ARG A 72 -6.91 -8.00 19.01
C ARG A 72 -7.11 -9.52 19.07
N SER A 73 -6.42 -10.27 18.22
CA SER A 73 -6.48 -11.73 18.24
C SER A 73 -5.56 -12.28 19.33
N PRO A 74 -5.97 -13.34 20.05
CA PRO A 74 -5.09 -14.04 20.98
C PRO A 74 -4.05 -14.93 20.26
N GLN A 75 -4.11 -15.03 18.92
CA GLN A 75 -3.25 -15.91 18.15
C GLN A 75 -1.86 -15.30 17.90
N PRO A 76 -0.82 -16.13 17.64
CA PRO A 76 0.52 -15.63 17.39
C PRO A 76 0.60 -14.59 16.27
N LEU A 77 1.34 -13.50 16.48
CA LEU A 77 1.54 -12.45 15.49
C LEU A 77 2.67 -12.82 14.52
N THR A 78 2.47 -13.88 13.74
CA THR A 78 3.38 -14.29 12.65
C THR A 78 2.72 -14.02 11.31
N LEU A 79 3.43 -13.33 10.41
CA LEU A 79 2.87 -12.79 9.17
C LEU A 79 3.70 -13.18 7.95
N LEU A 80 3.00 -13.56 6.88
CA LEU A 80 3.53 -13.65 5.52
C LEU A 80 2.90 -12.56 4.64
N ASN A 81 3.73 -11.71 4.02
CA ASN A 81 3.33 -10.86 2.90
C ASN A 81 3.55 -11.61 1.60
N TYR A 82 2.50 -12.26 1.10
CA TYR A 82 2.63 -13.12 -0.07
C TYR A 82 2.87 -12.30 -1.33
N GLY A 83 3.96 -12.62 -2.00
CA GLY A 83 4.34 -12.18 -3.34
C GLY A 83 4.51 -10.67 -3.51
N SER A 84 4.52 -9.90 -2.43
CA SER A 84 4.69 -8.44 -2.45
C SER A 84 5.79 -8.05 -1.48
N ILE A 85 6.34 -6.85 -1.66
CA ILE A 85 7.20 -6.20 -0.66
C ILE A 85 6.33 -5.87 0.55
N ASP A 86 6.89 -6.00 1.76
CA ASP A 86 6.20 -5.50 2.95
C ASP A 86 6.05 -3.98 2.88
N MET A 87 4.79 -3.53 2.93
CA MET A 87 4.43 -2.11 2.94
C MET A 87 4.19 -1.59 4.36
N GLY A 88 4.90 -2.12 5.35
CA GLY A 88 4.72 -1.82 6.76
C GLY A 88 3.64 -2.64 7.47
N PHE A 89 3.22 -3.79 6.91
CA PHE A 89 2.21 -4.64 7.58
C PHE A 89 2.78 -5.28 8.85
N TYR A 90 4.04 -5.74 8.84
CA TYR A 90 4.66 -6.29 10.07
C TYR A 90 4.72 -5.22 11.17
N THR A 91 5.16 -4.00 10.83
CA THR A 91 5.27 -2.88 11.78
C THR A 91 3.90 -2.49 12.35
N ALA A 92 2.90 -2.32 11.48
CA ALA A 92 1.57 -1.90 11.91
C ALA A 92 0.86 -2.95 12.78
N ALA A 93 1.15 -4.24 12.55
CA ALA A 93 0.61 -5.33 13.34
C ALA A 93 1.45 -5.68 14.58
N GLY A 94 2.70 -5.24 14.67
CA GLY A 94 3.66 -5.76 15.65
C GLY A 94 4.00 -7.24 15.41
N ALA A 95 3.86 -7.71 14.16
CA ALA A 95 4.12 -9.10 13.82
C ALA A 95 5.62 -9.35 13.63
N VAL A 96 6.07 -10.53 14.05
CA VAL A 96 7.46 -10.97 13.88
C VAL A 96 7.51 -12.00 12.76
N PRO A 97 8.26 -11.73 11.67
CA PRO A 97 8.48 -12.72 10.63
C PRO A 97 9.19 -13.96 11.19
N ASN A 98 8.60 -15.15 11.00
CA ASN A 98 9.18 -16.43 11.43
C ASN A 98 9.57 -17.34 10.24
N THR A 99 9.59 -16.78 9.03
CA THR A 99 10.02 -17.48 7.81
C THR A 99 10.98 -16.61 7.03
N TYR A 100 12.02 -17.21 6.44
CA TYR A 100 13.07 -16.47 5.72
C TYR A 100 12.51 -15.65 4.55
N TYR A 101 11.61 -16.26 3.76
CA TYR A 101 10.92 -15.60 2.65
C TYR A 101 9.56 -15.02 3.09
N PHE A 102 9.53 -14.17 4.13
CA PHE A 102 8.29 -13.57 4.62
C PHE A 102 7.69 -12.50 3.70
N GLN A 103 8.45 -12.04 2.70
CA GLN A 103 8.06 -11.08 1.67
C GLN A 103 8.77 -11.40 0.34
N ASN A 104 8.33 -10.77 -0.74
CA ASN A 104 9.08 -10.76 -2.01
C ASN A 104 9.94 -9.48 -2.07
N TYR A 105 11.17 -9.59 -2.54
CA TYR A 105 12.17 -8.49 -2.59
C TYR A 105 12.22 -7.80 -3.96
N ASN A 106 11.11 -7.76 -4.68
CA ASN A 106 11.03 -7.31 -6.07
C ASN A 106 11.95 -8.08 -7.03
N ILE A 107 12.18 -9.38 -6.75
CA ILE A 107 12.99 -10.25 -7.60
C ILE A 107 12.05 -11.14 -8.41
N PRO A 108 12.18 -11.18 -9.75
CA PRO A 108 11.41 -12.08 -10.59
C PRO A 108 11.51 -13.54 -10.17
N GLU A 109 10.41 -14.29 -10.24
CA GLU A 109 10.39 -15.72 -9.89
C GLU A 109 11.41 -16.55 -10.70
N GLN A 110 11.69 -16.17 -11.94
CA GLN A 110 12.66 -16.87 -12.79
C GLN A 110 14.10 -16.74 -12.27
N ASP A 111 14.44 -15.60 -11.65
CA ASP A 111 15.80 -15.31 -11.17
C ASP A 111 16.01 -15.83 -9.74
N ALA A 112 14.95 -15.87 -8.93
CA ALA A 112 14.98 -16.39 -7.57
C ALA A 112 13.72 -17.20 -7.22
N PRO A 113 13.51 -18.38 -7.82
CA PRO A 113 12.30 -19.18 -7.65
C PRO A 113 12.08 -19.64 -6.21
N GLN A 114 13.16 -19.75 -5.42
CA GLN A 114 13.14 -20.14 -4.01
C GLN A 114 12.28 -19.20 -3.15
N ILE A 115 12.16 -17.91 -3.51
CA ILE A 115 11.36 -16.93 -2.77
C ILE A 115 9.89 -17.33 -2.78
N LEU A 116 9.26 -17.38 -3.97
CA LEU A 116 7.85 -17.72 -4.09
C LEU A 116 7.58 -19.18 -3.76
N ARG A 117 8.48 -20.12 -4.08
CA ARG A 117 8.36 -21.52 -3.65
C ARG A 117 8.32 -21.64 -2.13
N GLY A 118 9.19 -20.91 -1.43
CA GLY A 118 9.23 -20.85 0.04
C GLY A 118 7.93 -20.29 0.62
N GLN A 119 7.43 -19.18 0.08
CA GLN A 119 6.14 -18.61 0.50
C GLN A 119 4.95 -19.56 0.28
N ARG A 120 4.90 -20.22 -0.89
CA ARG A 120 3.88 -21.23 -1.19
C ARG A 120 3.97 -22.40 -0.18
N ALA A 121 5.18 -22.82 0.18
CA ALA A 121 5.38 -23.85 1.20
C ALA A 121 4.90 -23.37 2.59
N THR A 122 5.19 -22.13 2.98
CA THR A 122 4.68 -21.51 4.22
C THR A 122 3.15 -21.57 4.31
N ILE A 123 2.45 -21.27 3.20
CA ILE A 123 0.99 -21.38 3.12
C ILE A 123 0.54 -22.84 3.19
N ARG A 124 1.13 -23.74 2.39
CA ARG A 124 0.75 -25.18 2.38
C ARG A 124 0.93 -25.84 3.75
N HIS A 125 2.01 -25.51 4.46
CA HIS A 125 2.37 -26.11 5.75
C HIS A 125 1.91 -25.30 6.96
N ARG A 126 1.12 -24.23 6.77
CA ARG A 126 0.51 -23.47 7.88
C ARG A 126 1.53 -22.89 8.88
N LYS A 127 2.68 -22.44 8.38
CA LYS A 127 3.83 -21.98 9.21
C LYS A 127 3.64 -20.59 9.83
N VAL A 128 2.68 -19.81 9.35
CA VAL A 128 2.31 -18.50 9.90
C VAL A 128 0.85 -18.52 10.32
N GLU A 129 0.50 -17.62 11.24
CA GLU A 129 -0.89 -17.40 11.62
C GLU A 129 -1.62 -16.51 10.62
N TRP A 130 -0.93 -15.50 10.07
CA TRP A 130 -1.51 -14.49 9.21
C TRP A 130 -0.86 -14.48 7.83
N VAL A 131 -1.68 -14.32 6.79
CA VAL A 131 -1.22 -14.10 5.42
C VAL A 131 -1.90 -12.85 4.89
N VAL A 132 -1.11 -11.90 4.40
CA VAL A 132 -1.59 -10.74 3.66
C VAL A 132 -1.20 -10.91 2.19
N LEU A 133 -2.12 -10.56 1.30
CA LEU A 133 -1.88 -10.45 -0.13
C LEU A 133 -2.73 -9.35 -0.72
N ASN A 134 -2.39 -8.94 -1.93
CA ASN A 134 -3.15 -7.95 -2.69
C ASN A 134 -3.63 -8.50 -4.04
N THR A 135 -4.52 -7.79 -4.73
CA THR A 135 -4.81 -8.01 -6.15
C THR A 135 -5.23 -6.67 -6.75
N PRO A 136 -5.23 -6.51 -8.08
CA PRO A 136 -6.00 -5.44 -8.70
C PRO A 136 -7.44 -5.46 -8.18
N ALA A 137 -8.06 -4.28 -8.00
CA ALA A 137 -9.38 -4.17 -7.36
C ALA A 137 -10.48 -5.02 -8.02
N LYS A 138 -10.42 -5.20 -9.34
CA LYS A 138 -11.40 -6.00 -10.12
C LYS A 138 -11.05 -7.49 -10.21
N LYS A 139 -9.96 -7.94 -9.58
CA LYS A 139 -9.50 -9.33 -9.62
C LYS A 139 -9.74 -10.04 -8.29
N THR A 140 -9.88 -11.35 -8.38
CA THR A 140 -10.07 -12.25 -7.24
C THR A 140 -8.84 -13.12 -7.04
N LEU A 141 -8.82 -13.86 -5.92
CA LEU A 141 -7.77 -14.82 -5.62
C LEU A 141 -7.55 -15.84 -6.76
N ARG A 142 -8.64 -16.29 -7.41
CA ARG A 142 -8.60 -17.31 -8.46
C ARG A 142 -8.34 -16.73 -9.86
N THR A 143 -8.68 -15.46 -10.07
CA THR A 143 -8.59 -14.82 -11.40
C THR A 143 -7.34 -13.97 -11.59
N TRP A 144 -6.60 -13.66 -10.53
CA TRP A 144 -5.33 -12.94 -10.62
C TRP A 144 -4.15 -13.89 -10.92
N THR A 145 -3.54 -13.70 -12.08
CA THR A 145 -2.45 -14.55 -12.60
C THR A 145 -1.11 -13.82 -12.71
N GLY A 146 -1.03 -12.57 -12.22
CA GLY A 146 0.12 -11.70 -12.47
C GLY A 146 0.02 -11.00 -13.82
N ASP A 147 1.04 -10.21 -14.12
CA ASP A 147 1.26 -9.62 -15.45
C ASP A 147 1.64 -10.73 -16.45
N PRO A 148 0.92 -10.86 -17.58
CA PRO A 148 1.22 -11.86 -18.60
C PRO A 148 2.60 -11.69 -19.25
N TYR A 149 3.12 -10.46 -19.32
CA TYR A 149 4.41 -10.12 -19.92
C TYR A 149 5.57 -10.23 -18.92
N HIS A 150 5.31 -10.00 -17.63
CA HIS A 150 6.30 -10.05 -16.56
C HIS A 150 5.94 -11.11 -15.51
N LYS A 151 5.87 -12.37 -15.94
CA LYS A 151 5.46 -13.49 -15.07
C LYS A 151 6.38 -13.62 -13.87
N GLY A 152 5.79 -13.79 -12.69
CA GLY A 152 6.57 -13.97 -11.47
C GLY A 152 7.14 -12.67 -10.88
N GLN A 153 6.81 -11.50 -11.45
CA GLN A 153 7.27 -10.20 -10.99
C GLN A 153 6.17 -9.40 -10.27
N ILE A 154 6.60 -8.52 -9.38
CA ILE A 154 5.73 -7.51 -8.80
C ILE A 154 5.43 -6.45 -9.86
N THR A 155 4.19 -5.95 -9.91
CA THR A 155 3.78 -4.92 -10.89
C THR A 155 2.92 -3.84 -10.25
N GLY A 156 2.73 -2.70 -10.92
CA GLY A 156 1.84 -1.63 -10.44
C GLY A 156 2.17 -1.18 -9.01
N GLY A 157 3.45 -0.89 -8.76
CA GLY A 157 3.98 -0.47 -7.47
C GLY A 157 4.25 -1.61 -6.50
N ASN A 158 3.25 -2.46 -6.22
CA ASN A 158 3.44 -3.60 -5.30
C ASN A 158 2.44 -4.77 -5.45
N LEU A 159 1.79 -4.94 -6.61
CA LEU A 159 0.90 -6.07 -6.84
C LEU A 159 1.69 -7.37 -6.96
N ASN A 160 1.27 -8.40 -6.21
CA ASN A 160 1.95 -9.69 -6.26
C ASN A 160 1.88 -10.38 -7.64
N PRO A 161 2.81 -11.30 -7.95
CA PRO A 161 2.94 -11.95 -9.25
C PRO A 161 1.83 -12.96 -9.59
N GLY A 162 0.77 -13.03 -8.79
CA GLY A 162 -0.36 -13.92 -9.04
C GLY A 162 -0.73 -14.73 -7.81
N THR A 163 -2.03 -14.82 -7.56
CA THR A 163 -2.58 -15.58 -6.44
C THR A 163 -3.24 -16.88 -6.87
N ARG A 164 -3.53 -17.07 -8.17
CA ARG A 164 -4.23 -18.27 -8.66
C ARG A 164 -3.55 -19.57 -8.21
N VAL A 165 -2.22 -19.60 -8.24
CA VAL A 165 -1.40 -20.77 -7.87
C VAL A 165 -1.48 -21.14 -6.39
N ILE A 166 -1.75 -20.19 -5.50
CA ILE A 166 -1.93 -20.47 -4.06
C ILE A 166 -3.39 -20.62 -3.66
N ALA A 167 -4.34 -20.25 -4.53
CA ALA A 167 -5.73 -20.05 -4.17
C ALA A 167 -6.32 -21.24 -3.40
N GLN A 168 -6.15 -22.46 -3.92
CA GLN A 168 -6.64 -23.68 -3.29
C GLN A 168 -6.01 -23.90 -1.90
N SER A 169 -4.67 -23.90 -1.83
CA SER A 169 -3.95 -24.11 -0.56
C SER A 169 -4.26 -23.06 0.49
N LEU A 170 -4.38 -21.79 0.07
CA LEU A 170 -4.72 -20.68 0.95
C LEU A 170 -6.14 -20.86 1.51
N THR A 171 -7.13 -21.12 0.65
CA THR A 171 -8.52 -21.27 1.13
C THR A 171 -8.74 -22.54 1.96
N LYS A 172 -7.95 -23.59 1.72
CA LYS A 172 -7.95 -24.82 2.52
C LYS A 172 -7.40 -24.57 3.92
N ASN A 173 -6.30 -23.84 4.03
CA ASN A 173 -5.53 -23.73 5.27
C ASN A 173 -5.83 -22.46 6.07
N TYR A 174 -6.38 -21.43 5.43
CA TYR A 174 -6.65 -20.12 6.02
C TYR A 174 -8.07 -19.67 5.67
N ARG A 175 -8.68 -18.90 6.58
CA ARG A 175 -9.96 -18.21 6.38
C ARG A 175 -9.70 -16.73 6.11
N LEU A 176 -10.49 -16.14 5.22
CA LEU A 176 -10.44 -14.70 5.01
C LEU A 176 -11.09 -14.00 6.21
N VAL A 177 -10.40 -13.01 6.78
CA VAL A 177 -10.88 -12.23 7.92
C VAL A 177 -11.26 -10.81 7.51
N ALA A 178 -10.51 -10.19 6.60
CA ALA A 178 -10.79 -8.83 6.16
C ALA A 178 -10.40 -8.58 4.70
N ARG A 179 -11.09 -7.63 4.08
CA ARG A 179 -10.75 -7.03 2.79
C ARG A 179 -10.65 -5.53 2.97
N HIS A 180 -9.68 -4.92 2.33
CA HIS A 180 -9.51 -3.47 2.34
C HIS A 180 -9.07 -3.03 0.94
N THR A 181 -9.77 -2.06 0.35
CA THR A 181 -9.41 -1.55 -0.98
C THR A 181 -9.06 -0.09 -0.88
N GLN A 182 -7.88 0.27 -1.35
CA GLN A 182 -7.36 1.63 -1.34
C GLN A 182 -6.69 1.93 -2.69
N SER A 183 -6.46 3.21 -2.95
CA SER A 183 -5.53 3.64 -3.98
C SER A 183 -4.09 3.50 -3.46
N PHE A 184 -3.19 3.02 -4.30
CA PHE A 184 -1.76 2.97 -4.04
C PHE A 184 -1.03 3.29 -5.34
N GLU A 185 -0.21 4.33 -5.37
CA GLU A 185 0.49 4.80 -6.58
C GLU A 185 -0.45 4.93 -7.79
N SER A 186 -1.63 5.52 -7.58
CA SER A 186 -2.68 5.69 -8.60
C SER A 186 -3.34 4.38 -9.09
N VAL A 187 -3.03 3.24 -8.48
CA VAL A 187 -3.64 1.93 -8.76
C VAL A 187 -4.59 1.55 -7.64
N ASN A 188 -5.82 1.16 -8.00
CA ASN A 188 -6.76 0.61 -7.02
C ASN A 188 -6.41 -0.85 -6.69
N VAL A 189 -6.06 -1.08 -5.43
CA VAL A 189 -5.57 -2.37 -4.93
C VAL A 189 -6.48 -2.89 -3.82
N THR A 190 -6.86 -4.17 -3.90
CA THR A 190 -7.59 -4.86 -2.83
C THR A 190 -6.64 -5.75 -2.03
N TYR A 191 -6.35 -5.34 -0.80
CA TYR A 191 -5.67 -6.13 0.21
C TYR A 191 -6.63 -7.11 0.89
N ARG A 192 -6.12 -8.29 1.23
CA ARG A 192 -6.87 -9.36 1.92
C ARG A 192 -6.03 -9.92 3.05
N LEU A 193 -6.64 -9.98 4.23
CA LEU A 193 -6.05 -10.59 5.42
C LEU A 193 -6.67 -11.97 5.64
N TYR A 194 -5.82 -12.97 5.71
CA TYR A 194 -6.19 -14.34 6.00
C TYR A 194 -5.62 -14.77 7.35
N GLN A 195 -6.41 -15.52 8.11
CA GLN A 195 -6.02 -16.15 9.37
C GLN A 195 -6.00 -17.66 9.20
N ARG A 196 -5.02 -18.33 9.80
CA ARG A 196 -4.92 -19.78 9.80
C ARG A 196 -6.17 -20.40 10.40
N ARG A 197 -6.67 -21.48 9.79
CA ARG A 197 -7.77 -22.26 10.35
C ARG A 197 -7.25 -23.09 11.52
N ALA A 198 -8.06 -23.21 12.58
CA ALA A 198 -7.83 -24.19 13.64
C ALA A 198 -7.76 -25.59 13.02
N ARG A 199 -6.95 -26.45 13.64
CA ARG A 199 -6.83 -27.86 13.23
C ARG A 199 -8.12 -28.61 13.55
#